data_AF-A0AAU6MR04-F1
#
_entry.id   AF-A0AAU6MR04-F1
#
_cell.length_a   1.000
_cell.length_b   1.000
_cell.length_c   1.000
_cell.angle_alpha   90.00
_cell.angle_beta   90.00
_cell.angle_gamma   90.00
#
_symmetry.space_group_name_H-M   'P 1'
#
loop_
_entity.id
_entity.type
_entity.pdbx_description
1 polymer ?
#
loop_
_entity_poly.entity_id
_entity_poly.type
_entity_poly.pdbx_seq_one_letter_code
_entity_poly.pdbx_strand_id
1 'polypeptide(L)'
;MSDGSVQQRQSQPAVPLLQEQRVGEILAAVPERRHWRYRPRRVGRVWRSRTFRVVAVFTVLALCGLAILALVRDQTGTQGFLVGLGLAVLPVPLLTAAFRWLDRVDPGPWRNVLFAFAWGAFAAALVAILANSFATRWIATATADPTNADTLGATVIAPVVEESAKAAAVLLIFLFRRRDFHGIVDGVVIAGITASGFAFTENILYLGNAFGEDQQIGTTGVVSVTAATFFVRAVMSPFAHPLFTVLTGIGFGLAAAAPRRARVRRIALPLLGLVLAMGMHALWNGSAVFSPYGFYAVYGVFMVPVFGLVTWLVIWSRQRELRTLAAELPAYAAAGWLTPAEPLALASMRARGLARDAARRQYAVAARGSWQSPYGPVPAPSAQAKAAAKTHGQAAAQAVAEYESFATSLASLRLQARRGTAGPDFAARELELLHHLWQRREVAAPALTYAAQATGRLRPSYPPPPYPQPFPPYAQHPQHGHPTQYARYDDHGPGQGPGPVDNPYLVPQQPPQ
;
A
#
# COMPACT_ATOMS: atom_id res chain seq x y z
N MET A 1 -39.25 29.52 47.14
CA MET A 1 -39.72 28.18 46.72
C MET A 1 -40.49 28.40 45.43
N SER A 2 -39.84 28.30 44.27
CA SER A 2 -39.66 27.06 43.47
C SER A 2 -41.00 26.56 42.90
N ASP A 3 -41.17 26.24 41.61
CA ASP A 3 -40.15 25.96 40.59
C ASP A 3 -40.50 26.51 39.19
N GLY A 4 -39.46 26.75 38.39
CA GLY A 4 -39.59 27.00 36.96
C GLY A 4 -39.33 25.73 36.15
N SER A 5 -40.21 25.41 35.19
CA SER A 5 -39.97 24.33 34.22
C SER A 5 -40.37 24.77 32.81
N VAL A 6 -39.51 25.61 32.20
CA VAL A 6 -39.59 25.94 30.77
C VAL A 6 -39.22 24.70 29.96
N GLN A 7 -40.23 24.01 29.42
CA GLN A 7 -40.02 22.81 28.63
C GLN A 7 -39.58 23.19 27.20
N GLN A 8 -38.27 23.35 26.99
CA GLN A 8 -37.68 23.52 25.66
C GLN A 8 -37.96 22.28 24.79
N ARG A 9 -38.96 22.36 23.91
CA ARG A 9 -39.08 21.42 22.80
C ARG A 9 -37.97 21.71 21.80
N GLN A 10 -37.07 20.74 21.63
CA GLN A 10 -36.08 20.75 20.55
C GLN A 10 -36.83 20.72 19.20
N SER A 11 -36.70 21.80 18.44
CA SER A 11 -37.21 21.89 17.07
C SER A 11 -36.35 21.05 16.13
N GLN A 12 -36.79 19.83 15.85
CA GLN A 12 -36.28 19.08 14.69
C GLN A 12 -36.55 19.87 13.40
N PRO A 13 -35.62 19.91 12.43
CA PRO A 13 -35.89 20.53 11.15
C PRO A 13 -37.00 19.74 10.42
N ALA A 14 -38.06 20.43 10.00
CA ALA A 14 -39.19 19.82 9.34
C ALA A 14 -38.79 19.23 7.98
N VAL A 15 -38.86 17.90 7.86
CA VAL A 15 -38.79 17.21 6.57
C VAL A 15 -40.08 17.51 5.80
N PRO A 16 -40.03 18.04 4.56
CA PRO A 16 -41.24 18.34 3.80
C PRO A 16 -41.99 17.05 3.41
N LEU A 17 -43.11 16.78 4.07
CA LEU A 17 -44.00 15.63 3.80
C LEU A 17 -44.53 15.59 2.34
N LEU A 18 -44.43 16.70 1.60
CA LEU A 18 -44.77 16.80 0.18
C LEU A 18 -43.88 15.94 -0.76
N GLN A 19 -42.78 15.37 -0.27
CA GLN A 19 -41.89 14.55 -1.10
C GLN A 19 -42.27 13.05 -1.12
N GLU A 20 -42.87 12.50 -0.06
CA GLU A 20 -43.24 11.06 -0.05
C GLU A 20 -44.41 10.74 -0.98
N GLN A 21 -45.45 11.58 -1.02
CA GLN A 21 -46.58 11.38 -1.94
C GLN A 21 -46.14 11.40 -3.42
N ARG A 22 -45.21 12.30 -3.77
CA ARG A 22 -44.67 12.40 -5.14
C ARG A 22 -43.82 11.19 -5.53
N VAL A 23 -43.15 10.54 -4.58
CA VAL A 23 -42.43 9.27 -4.82
C VAL A 23 -43.41 8.12 -5.09
N GLY A 24 -44.56 8.10 -4.41
CA GLY A 24 -45.63 7.13 -4.68
C GLY A 24 -46.16 7.19 -6.11
N GLU A 25 -46.49 8.39 -6.61
CA GLU A 25 -46.97 8.58 -7.99
C GLU A 25 -45.91 8.24 -9.04
N ILE A 26 -44.64 8.63 -8.82
CA ILE A 26 -43.54 8.31 -9.74
C ILE A 26 -43.28 6.79 -9.80
N LEU A 27 -43.47 6.07 -8.70
CA LEU A 27 -43.37 4.61 -8.67
C LEU A 27 -44.57 3.92 -9.34
N ALA A 28 -45.78 4.48 -9.23
CA ALA A 28 -46.98 3.98 -9.90
C ALA A 28 -46.96 4.21 -11.42
N ALA A 29 -46.29 5.26 -11.89
CA ALA A 29 -46.13 5.57 -13.32
C ALA A 29 -45.08 4.70 -14.05
N VAL A 30 -44.46 3.72 -13.38
CA VAL A 30 -43.53 2.78 -14.03
C VAL A 30 -44.33 1.70 -14.77
N PRO A 31 -44.25 1.61 -16.12
CA PRO A 31 -45.00 0.60 -16.86
C PRO A 31 -44.59 -0.82 -16.44
N GLU A 32 -45.56 -1.73 -16.36
CA GLU A 32 -45.33 -3.09 -15.90
C GLU A 32 -44.14 -3.75 -16.61
N ARG A 33 -43.28 -4.38 -15.80
CA ARG A 33 -42.08 -5.04 -16.29
C ARG A 33 -42.46 -6.22 -17.16
N ARG A 34 -42.46 -6.04 -18.49
CA ARG A 34 -42.47 -7.14 -19.47
C ARG A 34 -41.53 -8.25 -18.97
N HIS A 35 -42.10 -9.42 -18.69
CA HIS A 35 -41.39 -10.54 -18.09
C HIS A 35 -40.36 -11.14 -19.04
N TRP A 36 -39.22 -10.45 -19.20
CA TRP A 36 -38.01 -11.03 -19.74
C TRP A 36 -37.57 -12.16 -18.82
N ARG A 37 -37.98 -13.39 -19.16
CA ARG A 37 -37.49 -14.63 -18.56
C ARG A 37 -36.00 -14.75 -18.83
N TYR A 38 -35.19 -14.13 -17.97
CA TYR A 38 -33.77 -14.38 -17.88
C TYR A 38 -33.58 -15.86 -17.54
N ARG A 39 -33.36 -16.69 -18.56
CA ARG A 39 -32.79 -18.03 -18.38
C ARG A 39 -31.32 -17.82 -18.00
N PRO A 40 -30.90 -18.02 -16.74
CA PRO A 40 -29.48 -18.00 -16.44
C PRO A 40 -28.83 -19.10 -17.27
N ARG A 41 -27.83 -18.73 -18.09
CA ARG A 41 -26.92 -19.70 -18.69
C ARG A 41 -26.38 -20.58 -17.56
N ARG A 42 -26.55 -21.90 -17.67
CA ARG A 42 -26.16 -22.88 -16.63
C ARG A 42 -24.64 -23.05 -16.58
N VAL A 43 -23.91 -21.98 -16.28
CA VAL A 43 -22.54 -22.08 -15.79
C VAL A 43 -22.62 -22.74 -14.42
N GLY A 44 -21.93 -23.87 -14.23
CA GLY A 44 -22.20 -24.82 -13.15
C GLY A 44 -22.29 -24.19 -11.76
N ARG A 45 -23.33 -24.57 -10.99
CA ARG A 45 -23.68 -24.03 -9.66
C ARG A 45 -22.48 -23.97 -8.70
N VAL A 46 -21.54 -24.91 -8.84
CA VAL A 46 -20.28 -25.07 -8.10
C VAL A 46 -19.36 -23.84 -8.22
N TRP A 47 -19.16 -23.29 -9.43
CA TRP A 47 -18.24 -22.16 -9.67
C TRP A 47 -18.70 -20.84 -9.06
N ARG A 48 -19.96 -20.74 -8.64
CA ARG A 48 -20.48 -19.56 -7.92
C ARG A 48 -19.95 -19.47 -6.49
N SER A 49 -19.65 -20.62 -5.87
CA SER A 49 -19.10 -20.69 -4.51
C SER A 49 -17.78 -19.94 -4.39
N ARG A 50 -17.66 -19.11 -3.34
CA ARG A 50 -16.39 -18.42 -3.00
C ARG A 50 -15.36 -19.44 -2.52
N THR A 51 -15.79 -20.40 -1.70
CA THR A 51 -14.94 -21.46 -1.14
C THR A 51 -14.35 -22.33 -2.24
N PHE A 52 -15.18 -22.81 -3.18
CA PHE A 52 -14.70 -23.63 -4.30
C PHE A 52 -13.63 -22.93 -5.13
N ARG A 53 -13.83 -21.65 -5.48
CA ARG A 53 -12.84 -20.87 -6.25
C ARG A 53 -11.53 -20.66 -5.49
N VAL A 54 -11.58 -20.45 -4.17
CA VAL A 54 -10.38 -20.32 -3.34
C VAL A 54 -9.63 -21.65 -3.25
N VAL A 55 -10.33 -22.76 -2.99
CA VAL A 55 -9.74 -24.10 -2.95
C VAL A 55 -9.14 -24.46 -4.30
N ALA A 56 -9.86 -24.30 -5.40
CA ALA A 56 -9.36 -24.63 -6.75
C ALA A 56 -8.09 -23.83 -7.12
N VAL A 57 -8.06 -22.51 -6.87
CA VAL A 57 -6.86 -21.69 -7.11
C VAL A 57 -5.70 -22.12 -6.21
N PHE A 58 -5.96 -22.42 -4.93
CA PHE A 58 -4.94 -22.92 -4.01
C PHE A 58 -4.37 -24.27 -4.46
N THR A 59 -5.23 -25.24 -4.81
CA THR A 59 -4.81 -26.56 -5.29
C THR A 59 -3.99 -26.46 -6.58
N VAL A 60 -4.40 -25.63 -7.55
CA VAL A 60 -3.63 -25.42 -8.79
C VAL A 60 -2.26 -24.81 -8.47
N LEU A 61 -2.19 -23.75 -7.66
CA LEU A 61 -0.91 -23.13 -7.30
C LEU A 61 -0.01 -24.05 -6.47
N ALA A 62 -0.58 -24.88 -5.59
CA ALA A 62 0.16 -25.87 -4.81
C ALA A 62 0.72 -26.99 -5.71
N LEU A 63 -0.05 -27.50 -6.66
CA LEU A 63 0.42 -28.48 -7.65
C LEU A 63 1.51 -27.89 -8.55
N CYS A 64 1.34 -26.66 -9.04
CA CYS A 64 2.40 -25.96 -9.78
C CYS A 64 3.65 -25.76 -8.93
N GLY A 65 3.49 -25.42 -7.64
CA GLY A 65 4.58 -25.23 -6.69
C GLY A 65 5.38 -26.51 -6.43
N LEU A 66 4.68 -27.62 -6.19
CA LEU A 66 5.32 -28.94 -6.04
C LEU A 66 6.05 -29.36 -7.32
N ALA A 67 5.43 -29.19 -8.49
CA ALA A 67 6.03 -29.54 -9.77
C ALA A 67 7.28 -28.69 -10.07
N ILE A 68 7.23 -27.37 -9.89
CA ILE A 68 8.38 -26.50 -10.20
C ILE A 68 9.53 -26.71 -9.23
N LEU A 69 9.26 -26.90 -7.93
CA LEU A 69 10.31 -27.18 -6.94
C LEU A 69 10.95 -28.55 -7.18
N ALA A 70 10.19 -29.55 -7.62
CA ALA A 70 10.73 -30.84 -8.04
C ALA A 70 11.64 -30.70 -9.28
N LEU A 71 11.18 -29.99 -10.32
CA LEU A 71 11.98 -29.78 -11.55
C LEU A 71 13.26 -28.98 -11.30
N VAL A 72 13.20 -27.90 -10.50
CA VAL A 72 14.39 -27.11 -10.17
C VAL A 72 15.36 -27.92 -9.30
N ARG A 73 14.87 -28.75 -8.36
CA ARG A 73 15.72 -29.66 -7.58
C ARG A 73 16.39 -30.75 -8.43
N ASP A 74 15.69 -31.25 -9.45
CA ASP A 74 16.22 -32.24 -10.39
C ASP A 74 17.36 -31.64 -11.24
N GLN A 75 17.18 -30.41 -11.74
CA GLN A 75 18.19 -29.70 -12.54
C GLN A 75 19.41 -29.23 -11.73
N THR A 76 19.21 -28.71 -10.50
CA THR A 76 20.28 -28.10 -9.68
C THR A 76 20.94 -29.07 -8.70
N GLY A 77 20.40 -30.29 -8.56
CA GLY A 77 20.73 -31.20 -7.46
C GLY A 77 20.24 -30.69 -6.09
N THR A 78 20.29 -31.55 -5.06
CA THR A 78 19.71 -31.19 -3.76
C THR A 78 20.49 -30.10 -3.01
N GLN A 79 21.82 -30.06 -3.12
CA GLN A 79 22.62 -29.01 -2.48
C GLN A 79 22.50 -27.66 -3.22
N GLY A 80 22.62 -27.66 -4.56
CA GLY A 80 22.41 -26.47 -5.38
C GLY A 80 21.02 -25.86 -5.16
N PHE A 81 19.97 -26.68 -5.14
CA PHE A 81 18.61 -26.26 -4.80
C PHE A 81 18.53 -25.52 -3.45
N LEU A 82 19.14 -26.05 -2.39
CA LEU A 82 19.07 -25.45 -1.05
C LEU A 82 19.85 -24.14 -0.95
N VAL A 83 21.04 -24.06 -1.58
CA VAL A 83 21.84 -22.83 -1.66
C VAL A 83 21.11 -21.77 -2.48
N GLY A 84 20.63 -22.14 -3.67
CA GLY A 84 19.85 -21.27 -4.55
C GLY A 84 18.58 -20.76 -3.86
N LEU A 85 17.85 -21.62 -3.14
CA LEU A 85 16.67 -21.24 -2.36
C LEU A 85 17.02 -20.23 -1.26
N GLY A 86 18.08 -20.47 -0.49
CA GLY A 86 18.51 -19.56 0.58
C GLY A 86 18.88 -18.17 0.06
N LEU A 87 19.65 -18.10 -1.03
CA LEU A 87 20.07 -16.84 -1.64
C LEU A 87 18.92 -16.12 -2.37
N ALA A 88 18.06 -16.85 -3.08
CA ALA A 88 16.94 -16.27 -3.82
C ALA A 88 15.88 -15.60 -2.93
N VAL A 89 15.78 -15.98 -1.65
CA VAL A 89 14.89 -15.31 -0.69
C VAL A 89 15.32 -13.86 -0.43
N LEU A 90 16.62 -13.53 -0.49
CA LEU A 90 17.14 -12.23 0.00
C LEU A 90 16.52 -10.99 -0.69
N PRO A 91 16.31 -10.94 -2.02
CA PRO A 91 15.68 -9.78 -2.67
C PRO A 91 14.16 -9.68 -2.43
N VAL A 92 13.49 -10.79 -2.09
CA VAL A 92 12.01 -10.85 -2.06
C VAL A 92 11.39 -9.88 -1.04
N PRO A 93 11.85 -9.80 0.23
CA PRO A 93 11.35 -8.81 1.18
C PRO A 93 11.57 -7.37 0.72
N LEU A 94 12.73 -7.08 0.11
CA LEU A 94 13.09 -5.73 -0.34
C LEU A 94 12.19 -5.27 -1.49
N LEU A 95 12.05 -6.09 -2.54
CA LEU A 95 11.18 -5.80 -3.68
C LEU A 95 9.70 -5.71 -3.26
N THR A 96 9.25 -6.63 -2.40
CA THR A 96 7.89 -6.60 -1.85
C THR A 96 7.63 -5.33 -1.04
N ALA A 97 8.58 -4.90 -0.21
CA ALA A 97 8.48 -3.66 0.55
C ALA A 97 8.48 -2.42 -0.36
N ALA A 98 9.27 -2.41 -1.44
CA ALA A 98 9.29 -1.33 -2.42
C ALA A 98 7.93 -1.19 -3.14
N PHE A 99 7.37 -2.27 -3.68
CA PHE A 99 6.04 -2.23 -4.30
C PHE A 99 4.93 -1.85 -3.30
N ARG A 100 4.98 -2.37 -2.07
CA ARG A 100 4.04 -1.97 -0.99
C ARG A 100 4.24 -0.54 -0.49
N TRP A 101 5.38 0.09 -0.76
CA TRP A 101 5.62 1.52 -0.52
C TRP A 101 5.06 2.41 -1.64
N LEU A 102 5.15 1.96 -2.90
CA LEU A 102 4.49 2.62 -4.02
C LEU A 102 2.95 2.63 -3.80
N ASP A 103 2.42 1.47 -3.44
CA ASP A 103 1.01 1.16 -3.14
C ASP A 103 0.53 1.64 -1.73
N ARG A 104 1.04 2.78 -1.26
CA ARG A 104 0.75 3.26 0.11
C ARG A 104 -0.46 4.20 0.19
N VAL A 105 -0.94 4.76 -0.93
CA VAL A 105 -2.14 5.63 -0.93
C VAL A 105 -3.37 4.79 -0.62
N ASP A 106 -3.68 3.84 -1.48
CA ASP A 106 -4.85 2.98 -1.43
C ASP A 106 -4.41 1.51 -1.52
N PRO A 107 -3.84 0.94 -0.44
CA PRO A 107 -3.16 -0.35 -0.50
C PRO A 107 -4.12 -1.48 -0.88
N GLY A 108 -3.86 -2.13 -2.01
CA GLY A 108 -4.65 -3.24 -2.51
C GLY A 108 -4.75 -4.41 -1.53
N PRO A 109 -5.81 -5.24 -1.61
CA PRO A 109 -6.02 -6.32 -0.65
C PRO A 109 -4.88 -7.34 -0.73
N TRP A 110 -4.26 -7.64 0.42
CA TRP A 110 -3.08 -8.50 0.54
C TRP A 110 -3.21 -9.88 -0.15
N ARG A 111 -4.44 -10.38 -0.28
CA ARG A 111 -4.74 -11.64 -0.99
C ARG A 111 -4.41 -11.57 -2.48
N ASN A 112 -4.57 -10.41 -3.12
CA ASN A 112 -4.21 -10.20 -4.52
C ASN A 112 -2.67 -10.13 -4.66
N VAL A 113 -1.97 -9.55 -3.69
CA VAL A 113 -0.49 -9.53 -3.61
C VAL A 113 0.07 -10.94 -3.43
N LEU A 114 -0.46 -11.73 -2.49
CA LEU A 114 -0.06 -13.13 -2.30
C LEU A 114 -0.34 -13.98 -3.54
N PHE A 115 -1.51 -13.82 -4.15
CA PHE A 115 -1.85 -14.51 -5.40
C PHE A 115 -0.88 -14.14 -6.54
N ALA A 116 -0.58 -12.85 -6.72
CA ALA A 116 0.34 -12.36 -7.73
C ALA A 116 1.74 -13.00 -7.56
N PHE A 117 2.29 -12.96 -6.34
CA PHE A 117 3.59 -13.57 -6.05
C PHE A 117 3.59 -15.08 -6.28
N ALA A 118 2.60 -15.80 -5.73
CA ALA A 118 2.50 -17.25 -5.87
C ALA A 118 2.25 -17.70 -7.33
N TRP A 119 1.50 -16.92 -8.10
CA TRP A 119 1.34 -17.16 -9.54
C TRP A 119 2.68 -17.03 -10.26
N GLY A 120 3.43 -15.96 -10.00
CA GLY A 120 4.76 -15.76 -10.56
C GLY A 120 5.70 -16.91 -10.24
N ALA A 121 5.83 -17.22 -8.95
CA ALA A 121 6.77 -18.21 -8.43
C ALA A 121 6.44 -19.65 -8.85
N PHE A 122 5.16 -19.98 -9.01
CA PHE A 122 4.73 -21.37 -9.27
C PHE A 122 4.18 -21.57 -10.67
N ALA A 123 3.11 -20.86 -11.04
CA ALA A 123 2.45 -21.09 -12.33
C ALA A 123 3.25 -20.55 -13.51
N ALA A 124 3.74 -19.31 -13.43
CA ALA A 124 4.49 -18.69 -14.53
C ALA A 124 5.88 -19.32 -14.69
N ALA A 125 6.61 -19.58 -13.60
CA ALA A 125 7.89 -20.28 -13.63
C ALA A 125 7.76 -21.72 -14.20
N LEU A 126 6.70 -22.46 -13.85
CA LEU A 126 6.44 -23.78 -14.42
C LEU A 126 6.15 -23.72 -15.92
N VAL A 127 5.32 -22.79 -16.37
CA VAL A 127 5.04 -22.58 -17.80
C VAL A 127 6.32 -22.26 -18.56
N ALA A 128 7.19 -21.41 -18.00
CA ALA A 128 8.46 -21.04 -18.61
C ALA A 128 9.42 -22.24 -18.74
N ILE A 129 9.67 -23.00 -17.67
CA ILE A 129 10.55 -24.17 -17.72
C ILE A 129 10.00 -25.22 -18.69
N LEU A 130 8.70 -25.52 -18.66
CA LEU A 130 8.09 -26.49 -19.58
C LEU A 130 8.18 -26.04 -21.04
N ALA A 131 7.98 -24.74 -21.33
CA ALA A 131 8.07 -24.19 -22.67
C ALA A 131 9.51 -24.17 -23.19
N ASN A 132 10.48 -23.76 -22.37
CA ASN A 132 11.90 -23.79 -22.74
C ASN A 132 12.35 -25.24 -23.00
N SER A 133 12.01 -26.19 -22.12
CA SER A 133 12.28 -27.62 -22.34
C SER A 133 11.57 -28.20 -23.57
N PHE A 134 10.39 -27.70 -23.95
CA PHE A 134 9.73 -28.08 -25.20
C PHE A 134 10.46 -27.49 -26.42
N ALA A 135 10.82 -26.20 -26.37
CA ALA A 135 11.54 -25.52 -27.44
C ALA A 135 12.88 -26.20 -27.73
N THR A 136 13.71 -26.47 -26.73
CA THR A 136 15.00 -27.16 -26.90
C THR A 136 14.84 -28.56 -27.53
N ARG A 137 13.83 -29.34 -27.11
CA ARG A 137 13.55 -30.67 -27.71
C ARG A 137 13.05 -30.58 -29.16
N TRP A 138 12.23 -29.57 -29.46
CA TRP A 138 11.76 -29.32 -30.83
C TRP A 138 12.92 -28.88 -31.74
N ILE A 139 13.76 -27.96 -31.26
CA ILE A 139 15.00 -27.52 -31.94
C ILE A 139 15.92 -28.71 -32.25
N ALA A 140 16.21 -29.54 -31.24
CA ALA A 140 17.07 -30.72 -31.37
C ALA A 140 16.53 -31.79 -32.33
N THR A 141 15.26 -31.70 -32.74
CA THR A 141 14.62 -32.65 -33.69
C THR A 141 14.24 -32.02 -35.04
N ALA A 142 14.26 -30.68 -35.17
CA ALA A 142 13.74 -29.97 -36.34
C ALA A 142 14.77 -29.13 -37.12
N THR A 143 15.97 -28.86 -36.57
CA THR A 143 16.94 -27.93 -37.17
C THR A 143 18.35 -28.49 -37.28
N ALA A 144 19.04 -28.15 -38.39
CA ALA A 144 20.42 -28.57 -38.68
C ALA A 144 21.51 -27.71 -37.99
N ASP A 145 21.12 -26.61 -37.34
CA ASP A 145 22.02 -25.70 -36.60
C ASP A 145 21.45 -25.46 -35.18
N PRO A 146 21.95 -26.18 -34.16
CA PRO A 146 21.48 -26.04 -32.78
C PRO A 146 21.79 -24.67 -32.16
N THR A 147 22.93 -24.06 -32.49
CA THR A 147 23.45 -22.87 -31.80
C THR A 147 22.65 -21.61 -32.11
N ASN A 148 22.26 -21.43 -33.38
CA ASN A 148 21.38 -20.33 -33.78
C ASN A 148 19.98 -20.49 -33.17
N ALA A 149 19.51 -21.73 -33.05
CA ALA A 149 18.18 -22.05 -32.52
C ALA A 149 18.09 -21.85 -31.00
N ASP A 150 19.10 -22.25 -30.22
CA ASP A 150 19.18 -21.95 -28.77
C ASP A 150 19.21 -20.44 -28.51
N THR A 151 19.94 -19.68 -29.34
CA THR A 151 20.01 -18.21 -29.26
C THR A 151 18.64 -17.58 -29.49
N LEU A 152 17.90 -18.00 -30.53
CA LEU A 152 16.53 -17.53 -30.79
C LEU A 152 15.55 -17.95 -29.68
N GLY A 153 15.73 -19.15 -29.12
CA GLY A 153 14.97 -19.65 -27.98
C GLY A 153 15.09 -18.74 -26.76
N ALA A 154 16.32 -18.46 -26.33
CA ALA A 154 16.61 -17.64 -25.15
C ALA A 154 16.29 -16.15 -25.34
N THR A 155 16.48 -15.60 -26.54
CA THR A 155 16.33 -14.15 -26.80
C THR A 155 14.93 -13.73 -27.22
N VAL A 156 14.11 -14.62 -27.81
CA VAL A 156 12.76 -14.25 -28.29
C VAL A 156 11.68 -15.13 -27.68
N ILE A 157 11.82 -16.45 -27.73
CA ILE A 157 10.74 -17.38 -27.33
C ILE A 157 10.51 -17.32 -25.82
N ALA A 158 11.57 -17.40 -25.02
CA ALA A 158 11.48 -17.33 -23.55
C ALA A 158 10.82 -16.02 -23.07
N PRO A 159 11.27 -14.81 -23.46
CA PRO A 159 10.56 -13.55 -23.17
C PRO A 159 9.07 -13.54 -23.53
N VAL A 160 8.68 -14.08 -24.69
CA VAL A 160 7.27 -14.14 -25.13
C VAL A 160 6.46 -15.05 -24.22
N VAL A 161 6.94 -16.25 -23.91
CA VAL A 161 6.23 -17.20 -23.05
C VAL A 161 6.13 -16.66 -21.63
N GLU A 162 7.24 -16.19 -21.08
CA GLU A 162 7.32 -15.76 -19.70
C GLU A 162 6.50 -14.51 -19.41
N GLU A 163 6.62 -13.45 -20.22
CA GLU A 163 5.84 -12.23 -19.99
C GLU A 163 4.35 -12.49 -20.21
N SER A 164 3.97 -13.41 -21.11
CA SER A 164 2.58 -13.88 -21.24
C SER A 164 2.10 -14.61 -19.98
N ALA A 165 2.92 -15.52 -19.45
CA ALA A 165 2.59 -16.30 -18.25
C ALA A 165 2.49 -15.42 -17.00
N LYS A 166 3.36 -14.40 -16.85
CA LYS A 166 3.29 -13.36 -15.81
C LYS A 166 2.05 -12.47 -16.01
N ALA A 167 1.78 -12.02 -17.24
CA ALA A 167 0.63 -11.18 -17.58
C ALA A 167 -0.73 -11.82 -17.23
N ALA A 168 -0.82 -13.16 -17.27
CA ALA A 168 -2.02 -13.87 -16.88
C ALA A 168 -2.47 -13.57 -15.43
N ALA A 169 -1.56 -13.37 -14.47
CA ALA A 169 -1.92 -12.97 -13.11
C ALA A 169 -2.61 -11.59 -13.09
N VAL A 170 -2.02 -10.63 -13.79
CA VAL A 170 -2.53 -9.25 -13.91
C VAL A 170 -3.90 -9.26 -14.58
N LEU A 171 -4.05 -10.05 -15.66
CA LEU A 171 -5.32 -10.23 -16.37
C LEU A 171 -6.39 -10.87 -15.46
N LEU A 172 -6.08 -11.92 -14.71
CA LEU A 172 -7.03 -12.57 -13.81
C LEU A 172 -7.54 -11.61 -12.71
N ILE A 173 -6.65 -10.80 -12.13
CA ILE A 173 -7.04 -9.73 -11.20
C ILE A 173 -7.89 -8.68 -11.94
N PHE A 174 -7.46 -8.20 -13.12
CA PHE A 174 -8.19 -7.22 -13.92
C PHE A 174 -9.55 -7.72 -14.47
N LEU A 175 -9.81 -9.03 -14.48
CA LEU A 175 -11.11 -9.61 -14.85
C LEU A 175 -12.00 -9.84 -13.63
N PHE A 176 -11.49 -10.51 -12.61
CA PHE A 176 -12.28 -10.99 -11.47
C PHE A 176 -12.26 -10.05 -10.24
N ARG A 177 -11.32 -9.11 -10.18
CA ARG A 177 -11.09 -8.15 -9.08
C ARG A 177 -11.07 -6.69 -9.55
N ARG A 178 -11.87 -6.36 -10.58
CA ARG A 178 -12.02 -4.99 -11.14
C ARG A 178 -12.35 -3.87 -10.15
N ARG A 179 -12.82 -4.20 -8.94
CA ARG A 179 -13.09 -3.23 -7.87
C ARG A 179 -11.86 -2.89 -7.04
N ASP A 180 -10.79 -3.68 -7.17
CA ASP A 180 -9.53 -3.58 -6.45
C ASP A 180 -8.41 -3.08 -7.40
N PHE A 181 -8.78 -2.40 -8.51
CA PHE A 181 -7.88 -2.06 -9.62
C PHE A 181 -8.38 -0.78 -10.32
N HIS A 182 -7.77 0.35 -9.97
CA HIS A 182 -8.23 1.71 -10.25
C HIS A 182 -7.33 2.48 -11.23
N GLY A 183 -6.02 2.18 -11.28
CA GLY A 183 -5.08 2.93 -12.10
C GLY A 183 -3.69 2.31 -12.28
N ILE A 184 -2.73 3.16 -12.64
CA ILE A 184 -1.36 2.77 -13.01
C ILE A 184 -0.61 2.14 -11.83
N VAL A 185 -0.78 2.67 -10.62
CA VAL A 185 -0.08 2.20 -9.41
C VAL A 185 -0.41 0.73 -9.13
N ASP A 186 -1.70 0.38 -9.07
CA ASP A 186 -2.16 -0.99 -8.82
C ASP A 186 -1.64 -1.96 -9.90
N GLY A 187 -1.67 -1.53 -11.17
CA GLY A 187 -1.14 -2.30 -12.28
C GLY A 187 0.35 -2.60 -12.15
N VAL A 188 1.16 -1.58 -11.82
CA VAL A 188 2.59 -1.73 -11.54
C VAL A 188 2.83 -2.63 -10.33
N VAL A 189 2.06 -2.48 -9.26
CA VAL A 189 2.26 -3.23 -8.02
C VAL A 189 1.94 -4.72 -8.21
N ILE A 190 0.83 -5.05 -8.86
CA ILE A 190 0.46 -6.45 -9.15
C ILE A 190 1.42 -7.09 -10.16
N ALA A 191 1.80 -6.37 -11.21
CA ALA A 191 2.74 -6.87 -12.21
C ALA A 191 4.14 -7.07 -11.62
N GLY A 192 4.65 -6.08 -10.88
CA GLY A 192 5.95 -6.13 -10.22
C GLY A 192 6.05 -7.26 -9.19
N ILE A 193 5.03 -7.45 -8.35
CA ILE A 193 4.97 -8.56 -7.39
C ILE A 193 4.90 -9.92 -8.11
N THR A 194 4.17 -10.04 -9.22
CA THR A 194 4.16 -11.27 -10.03
C THR A 194 5.55 -11.57 -10.60
N ALA A 195 6.21 -10.56 -11.14
CA ALA A 195 7.55 -10.69 -11.68
C ALA A 195 8.60 -10.98 -10.61
N SER A 196 8.49 -10.41 -9.41
CA SER A 196 9.34 -10.76 -8.26
C SER A 196 9.14 -12.22 -7.81
N GLY A 197 7.90 -12.72 -7.87
CA GLY A 197 7.63 -14.15 -7.63
C GLY A 197 8.29 -15.05 -8.68
N PHE A 198 8.18 -14.68 -9.95
CA PHE A 198 8.86 -15.41 -11.04
C PHE A 198 10.39 -15.38 -10.87
N ALA A 199 10.96 -14.20 -10.67
CA ALA A 199 12.39 -13.98 -10.48
C ALA A 199 12.93 -14.72 -9.25
N PHE A 200 12.13 -14.91 -8.20
CA PHE A 200 12.48 -15.75 -7.06
C PHE A 200 12.78 -17.18 -7.50
N THR A 201 11.85 -17.86 -8.18
CA THR A 201 12.05 -19.25 -8.62
C THR A 201 13.14 -19.35 -9.68
N GLU A 202 13.25 -18.39 -10.59
CA GLU A 202 14.34 -18.35 -11.57
C GLU A 202 15.71 -18.18 -10.89
N ASN A 203 15.81 -17.33 -9.87
CA ASN A 203 17.04 -17.17 -9.08
C ASN A 203 17.46 -18.48 -8.38
N ILE A 204 16.52 -19.32 -7.92
CA ILE A 204 16.86 -20.64 -7.35
C ILE A 204 17.60 -21.49 -8.40
N LEU A 205 17.08 -21.52 -9.63
CA LEU A 205 17.67 -22.30 -10.73
C LEU A 205 19.07 -21.79 -11.10
N TYR A 206 19.22 -20.50 -11.38
CA TYR A 206 20.52 -19.94 -11.77
C TYR A 206 21.58 -20.06 -10.66
N LEU A 207 21.21 -19.77 -9.40
CA LEU A 207 22.16 -19.84 -8.27
C LEU A 207 22.47 -21.29 -7.88
N GLY A 208 21.52 -22.21 -8.02
CA GLY A 208 21.75 -23.63 -7.80
C GLY A 208 22.65 -24.27 -8.86
N ASN A 209 22.48 -23.89 -10.14
CA ASN A 209 23.36 -24.34 -11.21
C ASN A 209 24.78 -23.77 -11.06
N ALA A 210 24.91 -22.47 -10.77
CA ALA A 210 26.20 -21.83 -10.51
C ALA A 210 26.94 -22.45 -9.31
N PHE A 211 26.21 -22.89 -8.28
CA PHE A 211 26.81 -23.63 -7.16
C PHE A 211 27.26 -25.04 -7.55
N GLY A 212 26.52 -25.73 -8.43
CA GLY A 212 26.94 -27.01 -8.99
C GLY A 212 28.21 -26.89 -9.82
N GLU A 213 28.33 -25.83 -10.62
CA GLU A 213 29.53 -25.49 -11.41
C GLU A 213 30.73 -25.18 -10.50
N ASP A 214 30.55 -24.33 -9.48
CA ASP A 214 31.57 -24.04 -8.47
C ASP A 214 32.12 -25.31 -7.80
N GLN A 215 31.25 -26.27 -7.47
CA GLN A 215 31.65 -27.57 -6.89
C GLN A 215 32.42 -28.45 -7.88
N GLN A 216 32.08 -28.43 -9.17
CA GLN A 216 32.80 -29.21 -10.20
C GLN A 216 34.20 -28.64 -10.48
N ILE A 217 34.34 -27.31 -10.46
CA ILE A 217 35.61 -26.62 -10.72
C ILE A 217 36.46 -26.49 -9.43
N GLY A 218 35.86 -26.70 -8.25
CA GLY A 218 36.52 -26.52 -6.95
C GLY A 218 36.67 -25.05 -6.54
N THR A 219 35.89 -24.14 -7.12
CA THR A 219 35.95 -22.70 -6.86
C THR A 219 35.07 -22.33 -5.67
N THR A 220 35.55 -21.46 -4.78
CA THR A 220 34.80 -21.02 -3.60
C THR A 220 35.00 -19.53 -3.29
N GLY A 221 34.13 -18.96 -2.45
CA GLY A 221 34.23 -17.59 -1.98
C GLY A 221 33.77 -16.53 -2.98
N VAL A 222 34.30 -15.31 -2.88
CA VAL A 222 33.81 -14.14 -3.65
C VAL A 222 34.16 -14.17 -5.15
N VAL A 223 35.07 -15.06 -5.56
CA VAL A 223 35.48 -15.26 -6.96
C VAL A 223 34.65 -16.33 -7.68
N SER A 224 33.69 -16.94 -7.00
CA SER A 224 32.90 -18.06 -7.51
C SER A 224 31.80 -17.63 -8.49
N VAL A 225 31.37 -18.54 -9.36
CA VAL A 225 30.29 -18.32 -10.33
C VAL A 225 28.98 -18.02 -9.59
N THR A 226 28.73 -18.66 -8.44
CA THR A 226 27.59 -18.34 -7.56
C THR A 226 27.65 -16.91 -7.06
N ALA A 227 28.82 -16.43 -6.61
CA ALA A 227 28.97 -15.07 -6.11
C ALA A 227 28.76 -14.02 -7.21
N ALA A 228 29.31 -14.24 -8.41
CA ALA A 228 29.10 -13.39 -9.57
C ALA A 228 27.62 -13.38 -10.02
N THR A 229 26.99 -14.56 -10.10
CA THR A 229 25.57 -14.71 -10.47
C THR A 229 24.66 -14.03 -9.46
N PHE A 230 24.96 -14.16 -8.15
CA PHE A 230 24.23 -13.47 -7.10
C PHE A 230 24.38 -11.95 -7.21
N PHE A 231 25.60 -11.44 -7.40
CA PHE A 231 25.81 -10.00 -7.56
C PHE A 231 25.03 -9.44 -8.76
N VAL A 232 25.14 -10.06 -9.93
CA VAL A 232 24.43 -9.64 -11.14
C VAL A 232 22.91 -9.66 -10.94
N ARG A 233 22.35 -10.76 -10.43
CA ARG A 233 20.89 -10.98 -10.40
C ARG A 233 20.20 -10.39 -9.16
N ALA A 234 20.83 -10.45 -7.99
CA ALA A 234 20.23 -10.07 -6.71
C ALA A 234 20.62 -8.66 -6.22
N VAL A 235 21.79 -8.15 -6.61
CA VAL A 235 22.29 -6.82 -6.17
C VAL A 235 22.14 -5.79 -7.28
N MET A 236 22.67 -6.07 -8.47
CA MET A 236 22.72 -5.13 -9.59
C MET A 236 21.40 -5.07 -10.38
N SER A 237 20.80 -6.21 -10.72
CA SER A 237 19.57 -6.28 -11.53
C SER A 237 18.31 -6.88 -10.85
N PRO A 238 18.08 -6.76 -9.52
CA PRO A 238 16.90 -7.35 -8.87
C PRO A 238 15.56 -6.77 -9.36
N PHE A 239 15.62 -5.64 -10.06
CA PHE A 239 14.47 -4.99 -10.68
C PHE A 239 14.20 -5.42 -12.12
N ALA A 240 15.00 -6.29 -12.75
CA ALA A 240 14.91 -6.61 -14.18
C ALA A 240 13.54 -7.17 -14.60
N HIS A 241 13.15 -8.38 -14.18
CA HIS A 241 11.82 -8.91 -14.50
C HIS A 241 10.67 -8.00 -14.04
N PRO A 242 10.71 -7.39 -12.82
CA PRO A 242 9.74 -6.37 -12.44
C PRO A 242 9.63 -5.24 -13.45
N LEU A 243 10.74 -4.69 -13.96
CA LEU A 243 10.74 -3.61 -14.94
C LEU A 243 10.11 -4.03 -16.28
N PHE A 244 10.27 -5.29 -16.69
CA PHE A 244 9.64 -5.82 -17.90
C PHE A 244 8.12 -5.89 -17.70
N THR A 245 7.67 -6.69 -16.73
CA THR A 245 6.24 -6.99 -16.56
C THR A 245 5.43 -5.77 -16.13
N VAL A 246 6.02 -4.76 -15.45
CA VAL A 246 5.28 -3.54 -15.10
C VAL A 246 4.85 -2.72 -16.31
N LEU A 247 5.43 -2.89 -17.50
CA LEU A 247 4.90 -2.28 -18.72
C LEU A 247 3.50 -2.86 -19.05
N THR A 248 3.32 -4.17 -18.92
CA THR A 248 2.00 -4.83 -18.96
C THR A 248 1.08 -4.28 -17.87
N GLY A 249 1.61 -4.11 -16.66
CA GLY A 249 0.91 -3.50 -15.52
C GLY A 249 0.37 -2.10 -15.81
N ILE A 250 1.20 -1.22 -16.39
CA ILE A 250 0.84 0.14 -16.83
C ILE A 250 -0.25 0.06 -17.90
N GLY A 251 -0.15 -0.85 -18.86
CA GLY A 251 -1.16 -1.11 -19.89
C GLY A 251 -2.54 -1.44 -19.30
N PHE A 252 -2.59 -2.34 -18.31
CA PHE A 252 -3.82 -2.62 -17.56
C PHE A 252 -4.29 -1.42 -16.72
N GLY A 253 -3.39 -0.69 -16.07
CA GLY A 253 -3.71 0.51 -15.29
C GLY A 253 -4.37 1.62 -16.11
N LEU A 254 -3.85 1.89 -17.31
CA LEU A 254 -4.45 2.82 -18.26
C LEU A 254 -5.78 2.29 -18.83
N ALA A 255 -5.94 0.97 -18.99
CA ALA A 255 -7.21 0.33 -19.38
C ALA A 255 -8.28 0.34 -18.27
N ALA A 256 -7.88 0.45 -17.00
CA ALA A 256 -8.77 0.67 -15.87
C ALA A 256 -9.31 2.11 -15.86
N ALA A 257 -8.41 3.09 -16.03
CA ALA A 257 -8.74 4.52 -16.09
C ALA A 257 -9.50 4.95 -17.37
N ALA A 258 -9.53 4.10 -18.41
CA ALA A 258 -10.21 4.43 -19.66
C ALA A 258 -11.75 4.30 -19.55
N PRO A 259 -12.54 5.33 -19.94
CA PRO A 259 -14.01 5.28 -19.95
C PRO A 259 -14.57 4.02 -20.63
N ARG A 260 -15.65 3.48 -20.06
CA ARG A 260 -16.25 2.18 -20.43
C ARG A 260 -16.59 2.04 -21.92
N ARG A 261 -16.89 3.15 -22.61
CA ARG A 261 -17.16 3.21 -24.06
C ARG A 261 -15.93 2.94 -24.95
N ALA A 262 -14.72 3.20 -24.48
CA ALA A 262 -13.48 3.09 -25.25
C ALA A 262 -12.95 1.63 -25.34
N ARG A 263 -13.78 0.68 -25.81
CA ARG A 263 -13.46 -0.76 -25.80
C ARG A 263 -12.12 -1.10 -26.44
N VAL A 264 -11.84 -0.55 -27.64
CA VAL A 264 -10.57 -0.76 -28.36
C VAL A 264 -9.38 -0.40 -27.48
N ARG A 265 -9.39 0.79 -26.88
CA ARG A 265 -8.30 1.26 -26.01
C ARG A 265 -8.10 0.38 -24.76
N ARG A 266 -9.18 -0.20 -24.22
CA ARG A 266 -9.11 -1.12 -23.06
C ARG A 266 -8.52 -2.50 -23.39
N ILE A 267 -8.38 -2.84 -24.66
CA ILE A 267 -7.75 -4.08 -25.15
C ILE A 267 -6.36 -3.78 -25.72
N ALA A 268 -6.21 -2.69 -26.45
CA ALA A 268 -4.93 -2.28 -27.05
C ALA A 268 -3.88 -1.89 -26.00
N LEU A 269 -4.25 -1.20 -24.91
CA LEU A 269 -3.27 -0.76 -23.91
C LEU A 269 -2.59 -1.92 -23.14
N PRO A 270 -3.30 -2.95 -22.64
CA PRO A 270 -2.65 -4.11 -22.03
C PRO A 270 -1.80 -4.90 -23.02
N LEU A 271 -2.25 -5.05 -24.28
CA LEU A 271 -1.47 -5.74 -25.32
C LEU A 271 -0.20 -4.97 -25.71
N LEU A 272 -0.28 -3.64 -25.83
CA LEU A 272 0.91 -2.80 -26.04
C LEU A 272 1.89 -2.91 -24.88
N GLY A 273 1.39 -2.86 -23.64
CA GLY A 273 2.23 -3.06 -22.45
C GLY A 273 2.92 -4.43 -22.45
N LEU A 274 2.22 -5.48 -22.88
CA LEU A 274 2.77 -6.83 -23.01
C LEU A 274 3.84 -6.94 -24.12
N VAL A 275 3.58 -6.39 -25.30
CA VAL A 275 4.57 -6.38 -26.41
C VAL A 275 5.83 -5.60 -26.00
N LEU A 276 5.68 -4.48 -25.29
CA LEU A 276 6.82 -3.73 -24.77
C LEU A 276 7.57 -4.50 -23.67
N ALA A 277 6.87 -5.23 -22.79
CA ALA A 277 7.50 -6.10 -21.80
C ALA A 277 8.33 -7.20 -22.48
N MET A 278 7.75 -7.88 -23.47
CA MET A 278 8.43 -8.92 -24.27
C MET A 278 9.67 -8.36 -24.98
N GLY A 279 9.54 -7.22 -25.67
CA GLY A 279 10.65 -6.60 -26.40
C GLY A 279 11.78 -6.12 -25.48
N MET A 280 11.44 -5.56 -24.32
CA MET A 280 12.45 -5.14 -23.33
C MET A 280 13.18 -6.33 -22.70
N HIS A 281 12.45 -7.42 -22.42
CA HIS A 281 13.04 -8.65 -21.91
C HIS A 281 13.91 -9.34 -22.98
N ALA A 282 13.46 -9.37 -24.24
CA ALA A 282 14.26 -9.85 -25.37
C ALA A 282 15.57 -9.06 -25.54
N LEU A 283 15.52 -7.73 -25.41
CA LEU A 283 16.70 -6.86 -25.44
C LEU A 283 17.66 -7.15 -24.27
N TRP A 284 17.14 -7.46 -23.07
CA TRP A 284 17.95 -7.89 -21.92
C TRP A 284 18.67 -9.21 -22.20
N ASN A 285 17.95 -10.24 -22.65
CA ASN A 285 18.52 -11.56 -22.90
C ASN A 285 19.52 -11.55 -24.07
N GLY A 286 19.24 -10.78 -25.13
CA GLY A 286 20.15 -10.59 -26.25
C GLY A 286 21.37 -9.71 -25.95
N SER A 287 21.36 -8.94 -24.85
CA SER A 287 22.40 -7.94 -24.57
C SER A 287 23.82 -8.50 -24.47
N ALA A 288 23.98 -9.72 -23.95
CA ALA A 288 25.26 -10.41 -23.84
C ALA A 288 25.76 -10.97 -25.18
N VAL A 289 24.89 -11.13 -26.18
CA VAL A 289 25.22 -11.70 -27.50
C VAL A 289 25.78 -10.63 -28.45
N PHE A 290 25.34 -9.37 -28.31
CA PHE A 290 25.75 -8.29 -29.23
C PHE A 290 27.21 -7.85 -29.09
N SER A 291 27.78 -7.93 -27.89
CA SER A 291 29.14 -7.44 -27.57
C SER A 291 29.54 -7.87 -26.15
N PRO A 292 30.85 -8.06 -25.86
CA PRO A 292 31.35 -8.23 -24.48
C PRO A 292 30.90 -7.14 -23.50
N TYR A 293 30.64 -5.92 -24.00
CA TYR A 293 30.12 -4.79 -23.21
C TYR A 293 28.61 -4.54 -23.39
N GLY A 294 27.94 -5.31 -24.25
CA GLY A 294 26.54 -5.11 -24.63
C GLY A 294 25.59 -5.20 -23.43
N PHE A 295 25.86 -6.15 -22.51
CA PHE A 295 25.14 -6.28 -21.25
C PHE A 295 25.22 -5.00 -20.39
N TYR A 296 26.42 -4.46 -20.16
CA TYR A 296 26.62 -3.24 -19.38
C TYR A 296 26.03 -2.01 -20.07
N ALA A 297 26.09 -1.94 -21.41
CA ALA A 297 25.49 -0.87 -22.19
C ALA A 297 23.96 -0.89 -22.08
N VAL A 298 23.31 -2.04 -22.27
CA VAL A 298 21.85 -2.19 -22.10
C VAL A 298 21.44 -1.92 -20.66
N TYR A 299 22.20 -2.37 -19.66
CA TYR A 299 21.93 -2.05 -18.25
C TYR A 299 21.99 -0.54 -17.97
N GLY A 300 23.12 0.10 -18.26
CA GLY A 300 23.37 1.50 -17.88
C GLY A 300 22.65 2.53 -18.74
N VAL A 301 22.58 2.33 -20.06
CA VAL A 301 22.05 3.31 -21.02
C VAL A 301 20.56 3.11 -21.30
N PHE A 302 20.02 1.89 -21.09
CA PHE A 302 18.62 1.59 -21.35
C PHE A 302 17.82 1.23 -20.08
N MET A 303 18.22 0.21 -19.32
CA MET A 303 17.44 -0.26 -18.18
C MET A 303 17.36 0.75 -17.03
N VAL A 304 18.48 1.38 -16.66
CA VAL A 304 18.49 2.39 -15.59
C VAL A 304 17.62 3.62 -15.94
N PRO A 305 17.72 4.21 -17.15
CA PRO A 305 16.79 5.27 -17.57
C PRO A 305 15.32 4.84 -17.63
N VAL A 306 15.00 3.65 -18.13
CA VAL A 306 13.61 3.14 -18.17
C VAL A 306 13.08 2.89 -16.74
N PHE A 307 13.91 2.35 -15.84
CA PHE A 307 13.57 2.22 -14.42
C PHE A 307 13.29 3.59 -13.77
N GLY A 308 14.12 4.60 -14.06
CA GLY A 308 13.91 5.98 -13.63
C GLY A 308 12.60 6.56 -14.16
N LEU A 309 12.29 6.38 -15.45
CA LEU A 309 11.06 6.84 -16.09
C LEU A 309 9.80 6.18 -15.50
N VAL A 310 9.82 4.85 -15.30
CA VAL A 310 8.71 4.12 -14.68
C VAL A 310 8.53 4.56 -13.22
N THR A 311 9.62 4.70 -12.46
CA THR A 311 9.58 5.18 -11.07
C THR A 311 9.00 6.59 -10.99
N TRP A 312 9.44 7.49 -11.87
CA TRP A 312 8.89 8.84 -12.00
C TRP A 312 7.40 8.81 -12.33
N LEU A 313 6.97 8.00 -13.30
CA LEU A 313 5.56 7.88 -13.72
C LEU A 313 4.66 7.43 -12.55
N VAL A 314 5.10 6.46 -11.76
CA VAL A 314 4.35 5.97 -10.59
C VAL A 314 4.29 7.04 -9.50
N ILE A 315 5.40 7.70 -9.19
CA ILE A 315 5.44 8.79 -8.20
C ILE A 315 4.54 9.96 -8.64
N TRP A 316 4.57 10.32 -9.93
CA TRP A 316 3.73 11.37 -10.52
C TRP A 316 2.24 10.99 -10.49
N SER A 317 1.90 9.75 -10.85
CA SER A 317 0.52 9.24 -10.78
C SER A 317 -0.01 9.30 -9.34
N ARG A 318 0.79 8.86 -8.37
CA ARG A 318 0.48 8.93 -6.93
C ARG A 318 0.29 10.37 -6.43
N GLN A 319 1.14 11.30 -6.87
CA GLN A 319 0.96 12.74 -6.54
C GLN A 319 -0.29 13.34 -7.19
N ARG A 320 -0.69 12.87 -8.37
CA ARG A 320 -1.88 13.33 -9.09
C ARG A 320 -3.18 12.86 -8.41
N GLU A 321 -3.15 11.67 -7.82
CA GLU A 321 -4.21 11.12 -6.98
C GLU A 321 -4.39 11.94 -5.68
N LEU A 322 -3.29 12.24 -4.97
CA LEU A 322 -3.32 13.13 -3.79
C LEU A 322 -3.82 14.55 -4.11
N ARG A 323 -3.45 15.09 -5.29
CA ARG A 323 -4.01 16.35 -5.80
C ARG A 323 -5.50 16.27 -6.12
N THR A 324 -6.00 15.10 -6.55
CA THR A 324 -7.43 14.87 -6.80
C THR A 324 -8.21 14.86 -5.49
N LEU A 325 -7.68 14.19 -4.45
CA LEU A 325 -8.22 14.25 -3.08
C LEU A 325 -8.31 15.69 -2.55
N ALA A 326 -7.24 16.48 -2.72
CA ALA A 326 -7.22 17.89 -2.30
C ALA A 326 -8.24 18.77 -3.04
N ALA A 327 -8.53 18.48 -4.32
CA ALA A 327 -9.44 19.28 -5.14
C ALA A 327 -10.93 18.89 -4.96
N GLU A 328 -11.24 17.61 -4.76
CA GLU A 328 -12.62 17.12 -4.77
C GLU A 328 -13.23 16.93 -3.37
N LEU A 329 -12.44 16.58 -2.36
CA LEU A 329 -12.98 16.35 -1.00
C LEU A 329 -13.46 17.59 -0.23
N PRO A 330 -12.92 18.83 -0.43
CA PRO A 330 -13.42 20.00 0.28
C PRO A 330 -14.91 20.29 0.08
N ALA A 331 -15.49 19.91 -1.08
CA ALA A 331 -16.93 20.05 -1.34
C ALA A 331 -17.78 19.19 -0.38
N TYR A 332 -17.30 17.99 -0.01
CA TYR A 332 -17.97 17.12 0.95
C TYR A 332 -17.77 17.58 2.41
N ALA A 333 -16.66 18.26 2.70
CA ALA A 333 -16.47 18.92 3.99
C ALA A 333 -17.41 20.12 4.16
N ALA A 334 -17.56 20.95 3.12
CA ALA A 334 -18.54 22.04 3.10
C ALA A 334 -20.00 21.54 3.22
N ALA A 335 -20.30 20.36 2.64
CA ALA A 335 -21.60 19.69 2.78
C ALA A 335 -21.78 18.89 4.10
N GLY A 336 -20.85 18.98 5.05
CA GLY A 336 -20.97 18.35 6.39
C GLY A 336 -20.69 16.84 6.46
N TRP A 337 -20.42 16.17 5.33
CA TRP A 337 -20.07 14.75 5.28
C TRP A 337 -18.69 14.46 5.88
N LEU A 338 -17.74 15.38 5.70
CA LEU A 338 -16.38 15.32 6.24
C LEU A 338 -16.12 16.50 7.18
N THR A 339 -15.19 16.37 8.11
CA THR A 339 -14.63 17.51 8.86
C THR A 339 -13.64 18.30 7.99
N PRO A 340 -13.39 19.60 8.26
CA PRO A 340 -12.44 20.40 7.49
C PRO A 340 -10.99 19.88 7.51
N ALA A 341 -10.61 19.13 8.56
CA ALA A 341 -9.26 18.56 8.70
C ALA A 341 -9.02 17.32 7.81
N GLU A 342 -10.08 16.58 7.46
CA GLU A 342 -9.96 15.30 6.76
C GLU A 342 -9.44 15.44 5.32
N PRO A 343 -9.95 16.33 4.45
CA PRO A 343 -9.38 16.56 3.12
C PRO A 343 -7.87 16.85 3.15
N LEU A 344 -7.43 17.63 4.15
CA LEU A 344 -6.03 18.03 4.33
C LEU A 344 -5.14 16.84 4.74
N ALA A 345 -5.62 15.97 5.62
CA ALA A 345 -4.93 14.74 5.99
C ALA A 345 -4.92 13.72 4.84
N LEU A 346 -6.07 13.52 4.19
CA LEU A 346 -6.26 12.54 3.10
C LEU A 346 -5.43 12.87 1.86
N ALA A 347 -5.15 14.15 1.59
CA ALA A 347 -4.25 14.60 0.54
C ALA A 347 -2.73 14.40 0.85
N SER A 348 -2.38 13.68 1.93
CA SER A 348 -0.98 13.54 2.38
C SER A 348 -0.60 12.13 2.82
N MET A 349 0.45 11.57 2.18
CA MET A 349 1.06 10.30 2.58
C MET A 349 1.48 10.26 4.06
N ARG A 350 2.07 11.35 4.57
CA ARG A 350 2.57 11.41 5.94
C ARG A 350 1.43 11.46 6.94
N ALA A 351 0.36 12.21 6.64
CA ALA A 351 -0.80 12.30 7.52
C ALA A 351 -1.64 11.01 7.49
N ARG A 352 -1.85 10.41 6.32
CA ARG A 352 -2.45 9.07 6.16
C ARG A 352 -1.72 7.99 6.97
N GLY A 353 -0.38 7.97 6.93
CA GLY A 353 0.43 7.07 7.76
C GLY A 353 0.22 7.33 9.26
N LEU A 354 0.37 8.59 9.68
CA LEU A 354 0.21 9.00 11.08
C LEU A 354 -1.20 8.76 11.62
N ALA A 355 -2.25 8.86 10.81
CA ALA A 355 -3.63 8.60 11.20
C ALA A 355 -3.83 7.11 11.51
N ARG A 356 -3.38 6.21 10.63
CA ARG A 356 -3.41 4.75 10.90
C ARG A 356 -2.65 4.40 12.18
N ASP A 357 -1.46 4.99 12.37
CA ASP A 357 -0.63 4.75 13.55
C ASP A 357 -1.23 5.35 14.84
N ALA A 358 -1.89 6.51 14.76
CA ALA A 358 -2.60 7.13 15.87
C ALA A 358 -3.81 6.27 16.30
N ALA A 359 -4.64 5.85 15.34
CA ALA A 359 -5.75 4.93 15.60
C ALA A 359 -5.24 3.60 16.20
N ARG A 360 -4.14 3.05 15.67
CA ARG A 360 -3.53 1.84 16.21
C ARG A 360 -3.14 1.99 17.68
N ARG A 361 -2.52 3.12 18.04
CA ARG A 361 -2.08 3.38 19.43
C ARG A 361 -3.27 3.67 20.35
N GLN A 362 -4.19 4.56 19.95
CA GLN A 362 -5.34 4.98 20.76
C GLN A 362 -6.20 3.78 21.17
N TYR A 363 -6.61 2.95 20.21
CA TYR A 363 -7.46 1.79 20.49
C TYR A 363 -6.71 0.65 21.19
N ALA A 364 -5.39 0.52 20.99
CA ALA A 364 -4.55 -0.39 21.79
C ALA A 364 -4.28 0.10 23.22
N VAL A 365 -4.41 1.41 23.52
CA VAL A 365 -4.34 1.93 24.89
C VAL A 365 -5.70 1.79 25.57
N ALA A 366 -6.80 2.17 24.89
CA ALA A 366 -8.16 2.00 25.42
C ALA A 366 -8.46 0.54 25.80
N ALA A 367 -8.13 -0.42 24.93
CA ALA A 367 -8.30 -1.86 25.18
C ALA A 367 -7.33 -2.45 26.23
N ARG A 368 -6.33 -1.68 26.71
CA ARG A 368 -5.51 -2.05 27.88
C ARG A 368 -6.08 -1.53 29.20
N GLY A 369 -7.19 -0.78 29.18
CA GLY A 369 -7.87 -0.31 30.38
C GLY A 369 -7.00 0.62 31.22
N SER A 370 -6.43 1.67 30.61
CA SER A 370 -5.59 2.66 31.31
C SER A 370 -6.39 3.60 32.22
N TRP A 371 -7.07 3.04 33.22
CA TRP A 371 -7.48 3.77 34.41
C TRP A 371 -6.32 3.79 35.39
N GLN A 372 -5.78 4.97 35.68
CA GLN A 372 -4.98 5.16 36.89
C GLN A 372 -5.96 5.13 38.07
N SER A 373 -6.01 3.99 38.77
CA SER A 373 -6.84 3.85 39.97
C SER A 373 -6.34 4.83 41.04
N PRO A 374 -7.21 5.67 41.63
CA PRO A 374 -6.84 6.48 42.80
C PRO A 374 -6.43 5.64 44.01
N TYR A 375 -6.72 4.34 44.00
CA TYR A 375 -6.58 3.41 45.13
C TYR A 375 -5.38 2.45 45.03
N GLY A 376 -4.40 2.70 44.15
CA GLY A 376 -3.12 2.00 44.17
C GLY A 376 -2.58 1.50 42.82
N PRO A 377 -1.40 0.83 42.83
CA PRO A 377 -0.75 0.37 41.60
C PRO A 377 -1.57 -0.71 40.90
N VAL A 378 -1.92 -0.44 39.64
CA VAL A 378 -2.69 -1.35 38.79
C VAL A 378 -1.81 -2.54 38.37
N PRO A 379 -2.28 -3.80 38.52
CA PRO A 379 -1.50 -4.97 38.12
C PRO A 379 -1.19 -4.96 36.62
N ALA A 380 -0.02 -5.48 36.24
CA ALA A 380 0.44 -5.49 34.86
C ALA A 380 -0.54 -6.26 33.94
N PRO A 381 -0.90 -5.71 32.76
CA PRO A 381 -1.94 -6.32 31.93
C PRO A 381 -1.55 -7.72 31.44
N SER A 382 -2.52 -8.64 31.52
CA SER A 382 -2.36 -10.04 31.14
C SER A 382 -1.96 -10.21 29.67
N ALA A 383 -1.39 -11.37 29.33
CA ALA A 383 -1.05 -11.69 27.94
C ALA A 383 -2.27 -11.63 27.01
N GLN A 384 -3.44 -12.06 27.51
CA GLN A 384 -4.72 -11.98 26.79
C GLN A 384 -5.17 -10.53 26.57
N ALA A 385 -5.09 -9.67 27.59
CA ALA A 385 -5.42 -8.24 27.44
C ALA A 385 -4.47 -7.53 26.46
N LYS A 386 -3.17 -7.84 26.50
CA LYS A 386 -2.17 -7.35 25.53
C LYS A 386 -2.47 -7.84 24.11
N ALA A 387 -2.89 -9.09 23.94
CA ALA A 387 -3.27 -9.66 22.64
C ALA A 387 -4.55 -9.00 22.10
N ALA A 388 -5.60 -8.91 22.91
CA ALA A 388 -6.86 -8.24 22.58
C ALA A 388 -6.61 -6.79 22.13
N ALA A 389 -5.86 -6.02 22.92
CA ALA A 389 -5.49 -4.64 22.59
C ALA A 389 -4.70 -4.52 21.27
N LYS A 390 -3.81 -5.46 20.96
CA LYS A 390 -3.11 -5.52 19.68
C LYS A 390 -4.10 -5.74 18.52
N THR A 391 -5.08 -6.62 18.66
CA THR A 391 -6.14 -6.84 17.66
C THR A 391 -7.05 -5.63 17.49
N HIS A 392 -7.52 -5.01 18.58
CA HIS A 392 -8.36 -3.80 18.50
C HIS A 392 -7.61 -2.62 17.84
N GLY A 393 -6.34 -2.41 18.18
CA GLY A 393 -5.50 -1.41 17.51
C GLY A 393 -5.29 -1.72 16.03
N GLN A 394 -5.09 -2.99 15.64
CA GLN A 394 -4.99 -3.38 14.24
C GLN A 394 -6.31 -3.17 13.47
N ALA A 395 -7.45 -3.51 14.08
CA ALA A 395 -8.77 -3.28 13.50
C ALA A 395 -9.07 -1.78 13.30
N ALA A 396 -8.71 -0.93 14.28
CA ALA A 396 -8.85 0.51 14.16
C ALA A 396 -7.97 1.08 13.02
N ALA A 397 -6.71 0.65 12.91
CA ALA A 397 -5.82 1.05 11.82
C ALA A 397 -6.33 0.59 10.44
N GLN A 398 -6.96 -0.59 10.37
CA GLN A 398 -7.62 -1.07 9.16
C GLN A 398 -8.86 -0.22 8.82
N ALA A 399 -9.68 0.15 9.80
CA ALA A 399 -10.84 1.03 9.57
C ALA A 399 -10.43 2.40 9.00
N VAL A 400 -9.32 2.98 9.48
CA VAL A 400 -8.73 4.21 8.88
C VAL A 400 -8.24 3.94 7.45
N ALA A 401 -7.58 2.81 7.20
CA ALA A 401 -7.11 2.45 5.86
C ALA A 401 -8.27 2.25 4.85
N GLU A 402 -9.38 1.64 5.29
CA GLU A 402 -10.59 1.50 4.49
C GLU A 402 -11.27 2.85 4.24
N TYR A 403 -11.35 3.73 5.25
CA TYR A 403 -11.87 5.10 5.10
C TYR A 403 -11.05 5.90 4.07
N GLU A 404 -9.72 5.82 4.16
CA GLU A 404 -8.79 6.40 3.18
C GLU A 404 -9.03 5.90 1.75
N SER A 405 -9.27 4.60 1.58
CA SER A 405 -9.61 3.97 0.29
C SER A 405 -10.93 4.49 -0.27
N PHE A 406 -12.00 4.50 0.55
CA PHE A 406 -13.31 5.01 0.14
C PHE A 406 -13.25 6.51 -0.24
N ALA A 407 -12.47 7.32 0.47
CA ALA A 407 -12.29 8.73 0.15
C ALA A 407 -11.52 8.94 -1.18
N THR A 408 -10.56 8.08 -1.46
CA THR A 408 -9.79 8.06 -2.73
C THR A 408 -10.67 7.65 -3.90
N SER A 409 -11.50 6.62 -3.71
CA SER A 409 -12.55 6.22 -4.65
C SER A 409 -13.58 7.32 -4.89
N LEU A 410 -14.01 8.05 -3.85
CA LEU A 410 -15.00 9.13 -3.94
C LEU A 410 -14.45 10.33 -4.72
N ALA A 411 -13.23 10.77 -4.41
CA ALA A 411 -12.56 11.85 -5.15
C ALA A 411 -12.35 11.47 -6.63
N SER A 412 -11.95 10.23 -6.90
CA SER A 412 -11.78 9.71 -8.27
C SER A 412 -13.09 9.63 -9.05
N LEU A 413 -14.19 9.24 -8.39
CA LEU A 413 -15.54 9.21 -8.96
C LEU A 413 -16.03 10.64 -9.27
N ARG A 414 -15.80 11.60 -8.37
CA ARG A 414 -16.19 13.00 -8.57
C ARG A 414 -15.41 13.67 -9.70
N LEU A 415 -14.10 13.42 -9.81
CA LEU A 415 -13.29 13.87 -10.94
C LEU A 415 -13.79 13.29 -12.29
N GLN A 416 -14.23 12.03 -12.31
CA GLN A 416 -14.82 11.43 -13.52
C GLN A 416 -16.13 12.12 -13.93
N ALA A 417 -16.95 12.53 -12.95
CA ALA A 417 -18.18 13.27 -13.20
C ALA A 417 -17.91 14.68 -13.75
N ARG A 418 -16.99 15.44 -13.12
CA ARG A 418 -16.55 16.75 -13.66
C ARG A 418 -16.04 16.68 -15.10
N ARG A 419 -15.45 15.54 -15.49
CA ARG A 419 -14.92 15.28 -16.84
C ARG A 419 -15.96 14.73 -17.84
N GLY A 420 -17.24 14.58 -17.46
CA GLY A 420 -18.27 13.99 -18.34
C GLY A 420 -17.99 12.50 -18.69
N THR A 421 -17.29 11.79 -17.81
CA THR A 421 -16.84 10.40 -18.01
C THR A 421 -17.44 9.41 -17.01
N ALA A 422 -18.16 9.88 -16.00
CA ALA A 422 -18.85 9.03 -15.03
C ALA A 422 -19.90 8.13 -15.71
N GLY A 423 -20.15 6.96 -15.12
CA GLY A 423 -21.17 6.03 -15.59
C GLY A 423 -22.59 6.42 -15.14
N PRO A 424 -23.64 5.77 -15.70
CA PRO A 424 -25.02 5.99 -15.27
C PRO A 424 -25.29 5.55 -13.81
N ASP A 425 -24.39 4.75 -13.25
CA ASP A 425 -24.32 4.29 -11.86
C ASP A 425 -23.70 5.31 -10.89
N PHE A 426 -23.33 6.52 -11.36
CA PHE A 426 -22.63 7.54 -10.58
C PHE A 426 -23.27 7.84 -9.21
N ALA A 427 -24.53 8.26 -9.18
CA ALA A 427 -25.19 8.70 -7.95
C ALA A 427 -25.31 7.57 -6.91
N ALA A 428 -25.65 6.36 -7.36
CA ALA A 428 -25.71 5.17 -6.51
C ALA A 428 -24.32 4.83 -5.92
N ARG A 429 -23.25 4.96 -6.72
CA ARG A 429 -21.88 4.70 -6.25
C ARG A 429 -21.34 5.79 -5.34
N GLU A 430 -21.73 7.05 -5.57
CA GLU A 430 -21.39 8.19 -4.71
C GLU A 430 -22.00 8.00 -3.31
N LEU A 431 -23.29 7.64 -3.24
CA LEU A 431 -23.97 7.30 -1.99
C LEU A 431 -23.39 6.06 -1.29
N GLU A 432 -23.04 4.99 -2.02
CA GLU A 432 -22.40 3.80 -1.46
C GLU A 432 -21.06 4.14 -0.77
N LEU A 433 -20.25 4.99 -1.40
CA LEU A 433 -18.96 5.43 -0.86
C LEU A 433 -19.13 6.34 0.35
N LEU A 434 -20.07 7.29 0.30
CA LEU A 434 -20.40 8.16 1.44
C LEU A 434 -20.92 7.36 2.65
N HIS A 435 -21.74 6.33 2.42
CA HIS A 435 -22.21 5.45 3.49
C HIS A 435 -21.06 4.68 4.14
N HIS A 436 -20.11 4.15 3.35
CA HIS A 436 -18.94 3.45 3.90
C HIS A 436 -17.95 4.36 4.65
N LEU A 437 -17.82 5.62 4.23
CA LEU A 437 -17.12 6.65 4.99
C LEU A 437 -17.82 6.90 6.32
N TRP A 438 -19.13 7.18 6.30
CA TRP A 438 -19.93 7.46 7.50
C TRP A 438 -19.79 6.34 8.56
N GLN A 439 -19.91 5.08 8.15
CA GLN A 439 -19.73 3.89 9.01
C GLN A 439 -18.39 3.85 9.77
N ARG A 440 -17.34 4.52 9.27
CA ARG A 440 -15.97 4.48 9.81
C ARG A 440 -15.52 5.82 10.39
N ARG A 441 -16.36 6.86 10.29
CA ARG A 441 -16.03 8.25 10.66
C ARG A 441 -15.59 8.39 12.11
N GLU A 442 -16.23 7.68 13.04
CA GLU A 442 -15.90 7.73 14.48
C GLU A 442 -14.46 7.29 14.78
N VAL A 443 -13.93 6.32 14.03
CA VAL A 443 -12.55 5.84 14.17
C VAL A 443 -11.59 6.71 13.35
N ALA A 444 -11.99 7.12 12.14
CA ALA A 444 -11.12 7.78 11.18
C ALA A 444 -10.96 9.30 11.40
N ALA A 445 -12.05 10.02 11.64
CA ALA A 445 -12.03 11.49 11.71
C ALA A 445 -11.15 12.04 12.85
N PRO A 446 -11.15 11.48 14.09
CA PRO A 446 -10.24 11.94 15.15
C PRO A 446 -8.77 11.69 14.79
N ALA A 447 -8.47 10.51 14.24
CA ALA A 447 -7.11 10.12 13.85
C ALA A 447 -6.57 10.97 12.68
N LEU A 448 -7.42 11.27 11.69
CA LEU A 448 -7.09 12.17 10.57
C LEU A 448 -6.94 13.62 11.04
N THR A 449 -7.77 14.09 11.99
CA THR A 449 -7.65 15.44 12.58
C THR A 449 -6.33 15.59 13.34
N TYR A 450 -5.98 14.64 14.20
CA TYR A 450 -4.69 14.57 14.87
C TYR A 450 -3.54 14.58 13.85
N ALA A 451 -3.63 13.79 12.79
CA ALA A 451 -2.59 13.72 11.76
C ALA A 451 -2.48 15.01 10.91
N ALA A 452 -3.58 15.75 10.70
CA ALA A 452 -3.55 17.06 10.06
C ALA A 452 -2.80 18.09 10.93
N GLN A 453 -3.08 18.11 12.24
CA GLN A 453 -2.40 18.98 13.21
C GLN A 453 -0.91 18.60 13.33
N ALA A 454 -0.60 17.33 13.61
CA ALA A 454 0.76 16.81 13.78
C ALA A 454 1.64 16.91 12.52
N THR A 455 1.06 17.22 11.35
CA THR A 455 1.81 17.50 10.11
C THR A 455 1.74 18.96 9.67
N GLY A 456 1.28 19.88 10.52
CA GLY A 456 1.22 21.32 10.26
C GLY A 456 0.21 21.73 9.19
N ARG A 457 -0.72 20.84 8.81
CA ARG A 457 -1.75 21.12 7.79
C ARG A 457 -2.98 21.80 8.36
N LEU A 458 -3.31 21.51 9.61
CA LEU A 458 -4.25 22.28 10.40
C LEU A 458 -3.45 23.15 11.36
N ARG A 459 -3.46 24.48 11.18
CA ARG A 459 -2.93 25.40 12.20
C ARG A 459 -3.88 25.39 13.40
N PRO A 460 -3.40 25.24 14.64
CA PRO A 460 -4.25 25.42 15.82
C PRO A 460 -4.78 26.86 15.85
N SER A 461 -6.10 27.01 15.90
CA SER A 461 -6.72 28.28 16.29
C SER A 461 -6.56 28.45 17.80
N TYR A 462 -5.41 28.98 18.23
CA TYR A 462 -5.35 29.59 19.55
C TYR A 462 -6.28 30.82 19.53
N PRO A 463 -7.21 30.98 20.48
CA PRO A 463 -7.81 32.27 20.71
C PRO A 463 -6.68 33.26 21.07
N PRO A 464 -6.74 34.53 20.62
CA PRO A 464 -5.79 35.53 21.09
C PRO A 464 -5.83 35.56 22.64
N PRO A 465 -4.68 35.77 23.31
CA PRO A 465 -4.68 35.94 24.76
C PRO A 465 -5.66 37.06 25.14
N PRO A 466 -6.43 36.91 26.23
CA PRO A 466 -7.31 37.99 26.69
C PRO A 466 -6.51 39.28 26.80
N TYR A 467 -7.02 40.37 26.22
CA TYR A 467 -6.43 41.70 26.43
C TYR A 467 -6.29 41.93 27.94
N PRO A 468 -5.14 42.47 28.42
CA PRO A 468 -4.98 42.80 29.82
C PRO A 468 -6.13 43.72 30.27
N GLN A 469 -6.96 43.24 31.19
CA GLN A 469 -7.98 44.07 31.81
C GLN A 469 -7.29 45.22 32.54
N PRO A 470 -7.74 46.48 32.39
CA PRO A 470 -7.22 47.57 33.19
C PRO A 470 -7.41 47.25 34.68
N PHE A 471 -6.34 47.36 35.47
CA PHE A 471 -6.40 47.14 36.91
C PHE A 471 -7.41 48.12 37.55
N PRO A 472 -8.36 47.65 38.37
CA PRO A 472 -9.25 48.54 39.11
C PRO A 472 -8.45 49.36 40.14
N PRO A 473 -8.84 50.62 40.45
CA PRO A 473 -8.15 51.43 41.44
C PRO A 473 -8.28 50.83 42.84
N TYR A 474 -7.24 50.99 43.66
CA TYR A 474 -7.19 50.51 45.04
C TYR A 474 -8.37 51.01 45.89
N ALA A 475 -9.17 50.08 46.42
CA ALA A 475 -10.08 50.33 47.52
C ALA A 475 -9.33 50.25 48.86
N GLN A 476 -9.56 51.24 49.73
CA GLN A 476 -8.86 51.37 51.01
C GLN A 476 -9.38 50.38 52.06
N HIS A 477 -8.49 49.69 52.76
CA HIS A 477 -8.83 48.87 53.93
C HIS A 477 -8.84 49.73 55.21
N PRO A 478 -9.86 49.61 56.10
CA PRO A 478 -9.83 50.25 57.41
C PRO A 478 -8.85 49.57 58.38
N GLN A 479 -8.08 50.36 59.12
CA GLN A 479 -7.21 49.87 60.20
C GLN A 479 -8.01 49.57 61.49
N HIS A 480 -7.80 48.38 62.07
CA HIS A 480 -7.96 47.94 63.48
C HIS A 480 -7.30 46.53 63.55
N GLY A 481 -6.65 46.05 64.62
CA GLY A 481 -6.18 46.64 65.88
C GLY A 481 -5.51 45.54 66.74
N HIS A 482 -4.46 45.83 67.52
CA HIS A 482 -3.76 44.87 68.40
C HIS A 482 -3.75 45.34 69.87
N PRO A 483 -3.74 44.41 70.86
CA PRO A 483 -2.46 44.14 71.54
C PRO A 483 -2.19 42.69 72.06
N THR A 484 -0.93 42.27 71.87
CA THR A 484 0.02 41.41 72.66
C THR A 484 -0.37 40.57 73.90
N GLN A 485 0.23 39.35 74.01
CA GLN A 485 1.23 38.83 75.01
C GLN A 485 1.31 37.27 74.92
N TYR A 486 2.37 36.49 75.23
CA TYR A 486 3.73 36.58 75.82
C TYR A 486 4.74 35.82 74.88
N ALA A 487 6.06 36.08 74.71
CA ALA A 487 7.24 36.11 75.62
C ALA A 487 7.59 34.77 76.31
N ARG A 488 8.84 34.26 76.45
CA ARG A 488 10.21 34.55 75.90
C ARG A 488 11.19 33.46 76.41
N TYR A 489 12.25 33.09 75.67
CA TYR A 489 13.63 32.66 76.08
C TYR A 489 14.36 32.30 74.75
N ASP A 490 15.36 33.04 74.24
CA ASP A 490 16.79 33.13 74.63
C ASP A 490 17.47 31.71 74.67
N ASP A 491 18.61 31.42 74.00
CA ASP A 491 19.92 32.06 74.22
C ASP A 491 20.99 31.89 73.06
N HIS A 492 22.18 32.50 73.25
CA HIS A 492 23.43 32.67 72.45
C HIS A 492 24.02 31.46 71.66
N GLY A 493 25.00 31.56 70.74
CA GLY A 493 25.93 32.63 70.28
C GLY A 493 26.88 32.16 69.14
N PRO A 494 27.81 33.00 68.58
CA PRO A 494 28.34 32.84 67.21
C PRO A 494 29.82 32.37 67.04
N GLY A 495 30.19 31.91 65.84
CA GLY A 495 31.57 31.52 65.47
C GLY A 495 31.92 31.71 63.97
N GLN A 496 33.08 32.32 63.70
CA GLN A 496 33.59 32.85 62.42
C GLN A 496 34.13 31.79 61.42
N GLY A 497 34.29 32.17 60.13
CA GLY A 497 35.48 31.78 59.35
C GLY A 497 35.25 31.17 57.94
N PRO A 498 35.93 31.61 56.86
CA PRO A 498 35.63 31.21 55.47
C PRO A 498 36.72 30.40 54.74
N GLY A 499 36.37 29.72 53.63
CA GLY A 499 37.32 29.16 52.65
C GLY A 499 36.65 28.47 51.45
N PRO A 500 37.26 28.41 50.23
CA PRO A 500 36.52 28.22 48.97
C PRO A 500 37.00 27.01 48.12
N VAL A 501 36.80 27.09 46.78
CA VAL A 501 37.11 26.15 45.66
C VAL A 501 36.31 24.82 45.64
N ASP A 502 35.84 24.30 44.49
CA ASP A 502 36.40 24.42 43.14
C ASP A 502 35.40 24.55 41.95
N ASN A 503 35.93 24.99 40.80
CA ASN A 503 35.33 25.02 39.44
C ASN A 503 35.70 23.68 38.71
N PRO A 504 35.78 23.50 37.37
CA PRO A 504 35.17 24.11 36.17
C PRO A 504 34.29 23.05 35.40
N TYR A 505 33.66 23.24 34.23
CA TYR A 505 34.04 23.91 32.98
C TYR A 505 32.86 24.44 32.16
N LEU A 506 33.00 25.68 31.71
CA LEU A 506 32.30 26.37 30.61
C LEU A 506 33.34 27.35 29.99
N VAL A 507 32.96 28.17 28.99
CA VAL A 507 33.75 29.22 28.27
C VAL A 507 34.24 28.77 26.86
N PRO A 508 34.20 29.65 25.82
CA PRO A 508 33.52 29.31 24.57
C PRO A 508 34.29 29.68 23.27
N GLN A 509 33.57 29.95 22.16
CA GLN A 509 34.08 30.59 20.93
C GLN A 509 34.60 32.03 21.24
N GLN A 510 35.47 32.68 20.45
CA GLN A 510 35.20 33.23 19.10
C GLN A 510 36.53 33.72 18.39
N PRO A 511 36.61 34.55 17.30
CA PRO A 511 37.52 34.33 16.15
C PRO A 511 38.55 35.49 15.96
N PRO A 512 38.96 35.90 14.74
CA PRO A 512 39.66 35.21 13.64
C PRO A 512 41.06 35.79 13.33
N GLN A 513 41.92 35.03 12.64
CA GLN A 513 42.79 35.50 11.53
C GLN A 513 42.99 34.35 10.53
#